data_AF-A0A2R6EMQ1-F1
#
_entry.id   AF-A0A2R6EMQ1-F1
#
_cell.length_a   1.000
_cell.length_b   1.000
_cell.length_c   1.000
_cell.angle_alpha   90.00
_cell.angle_beta   90.00
_cell.angle_gamma   90.00
#
_symmetry.space_group_name_H-M   'P 1'
#
loop_
_entity.id
_entity.type
_entity.pdbx_description
1 polymer ?
#
loop_
_entity_poly.entity_id
_entity_poly.type
_entity_poly.pdbx_seq_one_letter_code
_entity_poly.pdbx_strand_id
1 'polypeptide(L)'
;MFRSRSANGEPSPLESYPLDVRIVETTESTYRFEAPEHVGRSFTDPETARLYADVYFAVNGFVEADTGDRGVPPEVVQAGKHALAAYLAVQTSVDWVASFYGSEPQRIERFLARVREQATEVRAQAAE
;
A
#
# COMPACT_ATOMS: atom_id res chain seq x y z
N MET A 1 -18.24 -13.42 18.69
CA MET A 1 -17.62 -12.09 18.86
C MET A 1 -18.19 -11.20 17.77
N PHE A 2 -19.32 -10.52 18.03
CA PHE A 2 -20.04 -9.72 17.04
C PHE A 2 -19.37 -8.35 16.91
N ARG A 3 -18.78 -8.05 15.74
CA ARG A 3 -18.28 -6.69 15.45
C ARG A 3 -19.44 -5.82 14.95
N SER A 4 -19.59 -4.67 15.61
CA SER A 4 -20.70 -3.74 15.47
C SER A 4 -20.73 -3.12 14.08
N ARG A 5 -21.90 -3.17 13.42
CA ARG A 5 -22.21 -2.37 12.21
C ARG A 5 -22.30 -0.90 12.62
N SER A 6 -21.58 -0.01 11.96
CA SER A 6 -21.90 1.42 11.98
C SER A 6 -23.26 1.64 11.32
N ALA A 7 -24.09 2.47 11.93
CA ALA A 7 -25.51 2.62 11.62
C ALA A 7 -25.84 3.37 10.30
N ASN A 8 -24.89 3.54 9.37
CA ASN A 8 -25.07 4.45 8.23
C ASN A 8 -24.68 3.91 6.85
N GLY A 9 -24.39 2.61 6.69
CA GLY A 9 -24.01 2.04 5.39
C GLY A 9 -22.64 2.50 4.87
N GLU A 10 -21.95 3.38 5.59
CA GLU A 10 -20.56 3.74 5.31
C GLU A 10 -19.63 2.60 5.76
N PRO A 11 -18.64 2.23 4.94
CA PRO A 11 -17.69 1.18 5.28
C PRO A 11 -16.89 1.59 6.52
N SER A 12 -16.76 0.68 7.48
CA SER A 12 -15.98 0.94 8.69
C SER A 12 -14.49 0.94 8.34
N PRO A 13 -13.69 1.90 8.87
CA PRO A 13 -12.25 1.87 8.68
C PRO A 13 -11.68 0.62 9.36
N LEU A 14 -10.91 -0.15 8.60
CA LEU A 14 -10.08 -1.23 9.14
C LEU A 14 -8.87 -0.64 9.84
N GLU A 15 -8.20 0.30 9.17
CA GLU A 15 -7.02 1.01 9.62
C GLU A 15 -7.08 2.47 9.19
N SER A 16 -6.66 3.36 10.10
CA SER A 16 -6.53 4.79 9.84
C SER A 16 -5.09 5.20 10.09
N TYR A 17 -4.57 6.08 9.23
CA TYR A 17 -3.24 6.63 9.29
C TYR A 17 -3.33 8.17 9.32
N PRO A 18 -2.22 8.88 9.59
CA PRO A 18 -2.17 10.34 9.46
C PRO A 18 -2.52 10.82 8.04
N LEU A 19 -2.75 12.13 7.89
CA LEU A 19 -3.05 12.77 6.60
C LEU A 19 -4.35 12.26 5.93
N ASP A 20 -5.34 11.88 6.74
CA ASP A 20 -6.64 11.34 6.28
C ASP A 20 -6.53 10.10 5.37
N VAL A 21 -5.42 9.37 5.48
CA VAL A 21 -5.20 8.11 4.76
C VAL A 21 -5.81 6.95 5.55
N ARG A 22 -6.53 6.04 4.89
CA ARG A 22 -7.17 4.91 5.56
C ARG A 22 -7.36 3.71 4.64
N ILE A 23 -7.50 2.53 5.25
CA ILE A 23 -8.01 1.33 4.60
C ILE A 23 -9.39 1.05 5.17
N VAL A 24 -10.41 0.98 4.32
CA VAL A 24 -11.78 0.66 4.71
C VAL A 24 -12.13 -0.76 4.29
N GLU A 25 -12.78 -1.51 5.19
CA GLU A 25 -13.35 -2.81 4.87
C GLU A 25 -14.74 -2.60 4.28
N THR A 26 -14.97 -3.11 3.08
CA THR A 26 -16.26 -3.00 2.40
C THR A 26 -17.08 -4.29 2.55
N THR A 27 -18.36 -4.24 2.17
CA THR A 27 -19.32 -5.34 2.35
C THR A 27 -19.01 -6.62 1.57
N GLU A 28 -18.08 -6.58 0.61
CA GLU A 28 -17.68 -7.72 -0.23
C GLU A 28 -16.32 -8.31 0.17
N SER A 29 -15.88 -8.13 1.42
CA SER A 29 -14.55 -8.57 1.89
C SER A 29 -13.39 -8.00 1.07
N THR A 30 -13.61 -6.85 0.44
CA THR A 30 -12.56 -6.08 -0.24
C THR A 30 -12.14 -4.90 0.61
N TYR A 31 -10.85 -4.59 0.55
CA TYR A 31 -10.17 -3.56 1.31
C TYR A 31 -9.84 -2.41 0.38
N ARG A 32 -10.37 -1.22 0.65
CA ARG A 32 -10.13 -0.05 -0.19
C ARG A 32 -9.19 0.91 0.52
N PHE A 33 -8.07 1.21 -0.13
CA PHE A 33 -7.17 2.28 0.25
C PHE A 33 -7.76 3.63 -0.21
N GLU A 34 -7.80 4.61 0.68
CA GLU A 34 -8.26 5.97 0.42
C GLU A 34 -7.23 6.97 0.95
N ALA A 35 -6.87 7.97 0.14
CA ALA A 35 -6.08 9.13 0.55
C ALA A 35 -6.57 10.39 -0.19
N PRO A 36 -6.46 11.59 0.41
CA PRO A 36 -7.10 12.81 -0.13
C PRO A 36 -6.72 13.18 -1.57
N GLU A 37 -5.45 12.98 -1.96
CA GLU A 37 -4.91 13.34 -3.28
C GLU A 37 -4.65 12.10 -4.16
N HIS A 38 -5.29 10.98 -3.86
CA HIS A 38 -5.03 9.71 -4.52
C HIS A 38 -6.31 9.02 -4.96
N VAL A 39 -6.30 8.45 -6.16
CA VAL A 39 -7.41 7.63 -6.64
C VAL A 39 -7.40 6.33 -5.84
N GLY A 40 -8.38 6.17 -4.95
CA GLY A 40 -8.44 5.01 -4.07
C GLY A 40 -8.40 3.68 -4.83
N ARG A 41 -7.75 2.68 -4.23
CA ARG A 41 -7.50 1.37 -4.85
C ARG A 41 -8.07 0.24 -3.99
N SER A 42 -8.72 -0.73 -4.63
CA SER A 42 -9.34 -1.87 -3.94
C SER A 42 -8.49 -3.13 -4.05
N PHE A 43 -8.48 -3.92 -2.98
CA PHE A 43 -7.72 -5.16 -2.83
C PHE A 43 -8.62 -6.25 -2.23
N THR A 44 -8.33 -7.51 -2.56
CA THR A 44 -9.01 -8.68 -1.97
C THR A 44 -8.30 -9.22 -0.73
N ASP A 45 -7.10 -8.75 -0.45
CA ASP A 45 -6.25 -9.19 0.65
C ASP A 45 -5.82 -7.96 1.49
N PRO A 46 -6.02 -7.98 2.82
CA PRO A 46 -5.72 -6.83 3.66
C PRO A 46 -4.21 -6.57 3.77
N GLU A 47 -3.38 -7.61 3.71
CA GLU A 47 -1.92 -7.45 3.76
C GLU A 47 -1.39 -6.71 2.52
N THR A 48 -1.97 -6.98 1.36
CA THR A 48 -1.67 -6.28 0.11
C THR A 48 -2.10 -4.81 0.19
N ALA A 49 -3.28 -4.52 0.76
CA ALA A 49 -3.74 -3.15 0.99
C ALA A 49 -2.81 -2.39 1.96
N ARG A 50 -2.35 -3.05 3.03
CA ARG A 50 -1.37 -2.49 3.98
C ARG A 50 -0.05 -2.19 3.30
N LEU A 51 0.48 -3.14 2.51
CA LEU A 51 1.73 -2.94 1.78
C LEU A 51 1.62 -1.77 0.80
N TYR A 52 0.47 -1.61 0.15
CA TYR A 52 0.23 -0.45 -0.71
C TYR A 52 0.25 0.87 0.06
N ALA A 53 -0.40 0.92 1.22
CA ALA A 53 -0.34 2.07 2.12
C ALA A 53 1.11 2.32 2.60
N ASP A 54 1.89 1.28 2.89
CA ASP A 54 3.30 1.42 3.28
C ASP A 54 4.12 2.04 2.14
N VAL A 55 3.93 1.60 0.90
CA VAL A 55 4.59 2.22 -0.26
C VAL A 55 4.20 3.69 -0.37
N TYR A 56 2.92 4.03 -0.20
CA TYR A 56 2.43 5.41 -0.27
C TYR A 56 3.14 6.31 0.74
N PHE A 57 3.21 5.90 2.01
CA PHE A 57 3.93 6.68 3.02
C PHE A 57 5.44 6.70 2.79
N ALA A 58 6.05 5.56 2.46
CA ALA A 58 7.50 5.47 2.28
C ALA A 58 8.01 6.41 1.17
N VAL A 59 7.21 6.68 0.14
CA VAL A 59 7.59 7.56 -0.97
C VAL A 59 7.00 8.98 -0.88
N ASN A 60 6.37 9.32 0.26
CA ASN A 60 5.67 10.59 0.49
C ASN A 60 4.53 10.87 -0.48
N GLY A 61 3.78 9.83 -0.84
CA GLY A 61 2.68 9.88 -1.80
C GLY A 61 3.13 9.64 -3.24
N PHE A 62 2.18 9.22 -4.07
CA PHE A 62 2.38 9.05 -5.51
C PHE A 62 1.05 9.14 -6.25
N VAL A 63 1.14 9.40 -7.55
CA VAL A 63 -0.02 9.50 -8.46
C VAL A 63 0.06 8.39 -9.50
N GLU A 64 -0.97 7.54 -9.56
CA GLU A 64 -1.07 6.47 -10.58
C GLU A 64 -1.73 6.93 -11.89
N ALA A 65 -2.32 8.14 -11.91
CA ALA A 65 -2.89 8.71 -13.13
C ALA A 65 -1.82 8.77 -14.24
N ASP A 66 -2.22 8.41 -15.46
CA ASP A 66 -1.39 8.37 -16.66
C ASP A 66 -0.20 7.39 -16.64
N THR A 67 -0.08 6.54 -15.62
CA THR A 67 0.95 5.47 -15.58
C THR A 67 0.57 4.27 -16.46
N GLY A 68 -0.73 4.07 -16.71
CA GLY A 68 -1.29 2.90 -17.40
C GLY A 68 -1.42 1.67 -16.48
N ASP A 69 -2.11 0.63 -16.95
CA ASP A 69 -2.52 -0.52 -16.11
C ASP A 69 -1.38 -1.29 -15.44
N ARG A 70 -0.18 -1.24 -16.02
CA ARG A 70 1.04 -1.86 -15.47
C ARG A 70 2.16 -0.85 -15.25
N GLY A 71 1.79 0.43 -15.21
CA GLY A 71 2.72 1.52 -14.99
C GLY A 71 3.31 1.53 -13.60
N VAL A 72 4.39 2.30 -13.45
CA VAL A 72 4.98 2.61 -12.16
C VAL A 72 5.04 4.13 -12.01
N PRO A 73 4.50 4.69 -10.92
CA PRO A 73 4.60 6.12 -10.65
C PRO A 73 6.06 6.60 -10.61
N PRO A 74 6.37 7.79 -11.14
CA PRO A 74 7.73 8.34 -11.10
C PRO A 74 8.31 8.43 -9.68
N GLU A 75 7.50 8.72 -8.67
CA GLU A 75 7.91 8.84 -7.26
C GLU A 75 8.41 7.50 -6.72
N VAL A 76 7.74 6.40 -7.08
CA VAL A 76 8.14 5.04 -6.71
C VAL A 76 9.48 4.67 -7.37
N VAL A 77 9.69 5.04 -8.63
CA VAL A 77 10.96 4.81 -9.33
C VAL A 77 12.09 5.62 -8.69
N GLN A 78 11.84 6.89 -8.36
CA GLN A 78 12.81 7.79 -7.73
C GLN A 78 13.22 7.35 -6.32
N ALA A 79 12.29 6.81 -5.54
CA ALA A 79 12.57 6.24 -4.21
C ALA A 79 13.51 5.01 -4.26
N GLY A 80 13.60 4.36 -5.43
CA GLY A 80 14.60 3.35 -5.73
C GLY A 80 14.11 1.91 -5.58
N LYS A 81 15.06 0.96 -5.60
CA LYS A 81 14.77 -0.46 -5.85
C LYS A 81 13.82 -1.12 -4.85
N HIS A 82 13.86 -0.70 -3.59
CA HIS A 82 13.02 -1.29 -2.54
C HIS A 82 11.56 -0.85 -2.68
N ALA A 83 11.32 0.43 -2.97
CA ALA A 83 9.99 0.96 -3.27
C ALA A 83 9.42 0.33 -4.56
N LEU A 84 10.24 0.25 -5.62
CA LEU A 84 9.84 -0.41 -6.87
C LEU A 84 9.46 -1.87 -6.65
N ALA A 85 10.27 -2.63 -5.90
CA ALA A 85 9.98 -4.03 -5.60
C ALA A 85 8.68 -4.20 -4.81
N ALA A 86 8.44 -3.34 -3.81
CA ALA A 86 7.22 -3.37 -3.02
C ALA A 86 5.97 -3.04 -3.84
N TYR A 87 6.04 -1.98 -4.66
CA TYR A 87 4.94 -1.60 -5.53
C TYR A 87 4.62 -2.68 -6.58
N LEU A 88 5.64 -3.30 -7.18
CA LEU A 88 5.43 -4.43 -8.10
C LEU A 88 4.85 -5.65 -7.37
N ALA A 89 5.25 -5.91 -6.13
CA ALA A 89 4.72 -7.01 -5.34
C ALA A 89 3.22 -6.83 -5.04
N VAL A 90 2.76 -5.60 -4.82
CA VAL A 90 1.33 -5.29 -4.69
C VAL A 90 0.54 -5.63 -5.96
N GLN A 91 1.12 -5.39 -7.14
CA GLN A 91 0.46 -5.69 -8.42
C GLN A 91 0.53 -7.18 -8.79
N THR A 92 1.45 -7.93 -8.21
CA THR A 92 1.80 -9.30 -8.63
C THR A 92 1.99 -10.22 -7.43
N SER A 93 3.23 -10.64 -7.15
CA SER A 93 3.63 -11.44 -6.01
C SER A 93 5.12 -11.29 -5.72
N VAL A 94 5.53 -11.66 -4.51
CA VAL A 94 6.95 -11.68 -4.11
C VAL A 94 7.78 -12.57 -5.04
N ASP A 95 7.28 -13.76 -5.40
CA ASP A 95 7.98 -14.70 -6.27
C ASP A 95 8.15 -14.16 -7.69
N TRP A 96 7.12 -13.49 -8.23
CA TRP A 96 7.21 -12.86 -9.55
C TRP A 96 8.27 -11.76 -9.55
N VAL A 97 8.28 -10.90 -8.52
CA VAL A 97 9.27 -9.83 -8.37
C VAL A 97 10.67 -10.43 -8.20
N ALA A 98 10.82 -11.50 -7.42
CA ALA A 98 12.10 -12.18 -7.25
C ALA A 98 12.65 -12.67 -8.60
N SER A 99 11.80 -13.29 -9.43
CA SER A 99 12.13 -13.68 -10.80
C SER A 99 12.52 -12.48 -11.68
N PHE A 100 11.75 -11.39 -11.64
CA PHE A 100 12.05 -10.16 -12.38
C PHE A 100 13.42 -9.56 -12.02
N TYR A 101 13.79 -9.58 -10.74
CA TYR A 101 15.10 -9.11 -10.26
C TYR A 101 16.23 -10.14 -10.39
N GLY A 102 15.96 -11.36 -10.89
CA GLY A 102 16.93 -12.46 -10.90
C GLY A 102 17.50 -12.74 -9.51
N SER A 103 16.65 -12.72 -8.48
CA SER A 103 17.02 -12.83 -7.07
C SER A 103 16.12 -13.83 -6.33
N GLU A 104 16.51 -14.23 -5.12
CA GLU A 104 15.68 -15.10 -4.28
C GLU A 104 14.54 -14.31 -3.58
N PRO A 105 13.40 -14.94 -3.28
CA PRO A 105 12.26 -14.31 -2.58
C PRO A 105 12.65 -13.60 -1.28
N GLN A 106 13.57 -14.17 -0.50
CA GLN A 106 14.04 -13.59 0.77
C GLN A 106 14.72 -12.22 0.56
N ARG A 107 15.26 -11.94 -0.63
CA ARG A 107 15.79 -10.62 -0.94
C ARG A 107 14.68 -9.59 -1.12
N ILE A 108 13.58 -9.99 -1.75
CA ILE A 108 12.42 -9.12 -1.95
C ILE A 108 11.72 -8.87 -0.62
N GLU A 109 11.57 -9.88 0.23
CA GLU A 109 11.04 -9.72 1.58
C GLU A 109 11.83 -8.69 2.41
N ARG A 110 13.17 -8.67 2.28
CA ARG A 110 14.01 -7.62 2.91
C ARG A 110 13.70 -6.22 2.37
N PHE A 111 13.37 -6.08 1.09
CA PHE A 111 12.92 -4.79 0.55
C PHE A 111 11.56 -4.38 1.09
N LEU A 112 10.61 -5.32 1.22
CA LEU A 112 9.30 -5.03 1.83
C LEU A 112 9.45 -4.59 3.29
N ALA A 113 10.31 -5.27 4.06
CA ALA A 113 10.60 -4.90 5.45
C ALA A 113 11.13 -3.47 5.57
N ARG A 114 12.06 -3.07 4.69
CA ARG A 114 12.58 -1.70 4.66
C ARG A 114 11.50 -0.66 4.33
N VAL A 115 10.59 -0.96 3.39
CA VAL A 115 9.47 -0.06 3.06
C VAL A 115 8.53 0.10 4.25
N ARG A 116 8.22 -0.99 4.96
CA ARG A 116 7.40 -0.96 6.19
C ARG A 116 8.02 -0.12 7.31
N GLU A 117 9.32 -0.28 7.52
CA GLU A 117 10.08 0.51 8.50
C GLU A 117 10.01 2.01 8.15
N GLN A 118 10.33 2.37 6.91
CA GLN A 118 10.29 3.74 6.43
C GLN A 118 8.87 4.35 6.50
N ALA A 119 7.84 3.58 6.15
CA ALA A 119 6.46 4.03 6.27
C ALA A 119 6.06 4.29 7.74
N THR A 120 6.54 3.45 8.67
CA THR A 120 6.30 3.61 10.10
C THR A 120 6.93 4.91 10.62
N GLU A 121 8.17 5.19 10.21
CA GLU A 121 8.88 6.44 10.56
C GLU A 121 8.15 7.67 10.03
N VAL A 122 7.76 7.67 8.75
CA VAL A 122 7.03 8.80 8.13
C VAL A 122 5.68 9.02 8.81
N ARG A 123 4.93 7.95 9.10
CA ARG A 123 3.65 8.05 9.83
C ARG A 123 3.84 8.61 11.24
N ALA A 124 4.90 8.21 11.95
CA ALA A 124 5.20 8.75 13.27
C ALA A 124 5.47 10.26 13.20
N GLN A 125 6.28 10.69 12.23
CA GLN A 125 6.58 12.12 12.01
C GLN A 125 5.35 12.94 11.63
N ALA A 126 4.42 12.38 10.84
CA ALA A 126 3.20 13.07 10.43
C ALA A 126 2.11 13.14 11.53
N ALA A 127 2.27 12.37 12.62
CA ALA A 127 1.34 12.36 13.75
C ALA A 127 1.75 13.32 14.88
N GLU A 128 2.98 13.84 14.84
CA GLU A 128 3.49 14.89 15.74
C GLU A 128 3.02 16.29 15.31
#